data_AF-A0A6A4B6T9-F1
#
_entry.id   AF-A0A6A4B6T9-F1
#
_cell.length_a   1.000
_cell.length_b   1.000
_cell.length_c   1.000
_cell.angle_alpha   90.00
_cell.angle_beta   90.00
_cell.angle_gamma   90.00
#
_symmetry.space_group_name_H-M   'P 1'
#
loop_
_entity.id
_entity.type
_entity.pdbx_description
1 polymer ?
#
loop_
_entity_poly.entity_id
_entity_poly.type
_entity_poly.pdbx_seq_one_letter_code
_entity_poly.pdbx_strand_id
1 'polypeptide(L)'
;MARCKGHRSHDVQCKKPAGDGGYCKGHQYQANLTNICQGQTAVKNPCYGRVKTGSRYCRESHKPDFVQHVAPRDLREEWDGFDRRERRERIVERDGWLDAYSGMPIVDFYGKHIDHALDLQLPAEAANDAVVKRYDHGQTESQKEVLVNVLRDIINDLEYLRITSASVNVLKADASTKLIEARRAGDTNTTFTDCMGDAYSSKYPKHRLRQETGSIRKTMLKVSKHQIYRVEDEADDNKLTEAFLKAMKKYREGLRD
;
A
#
# COMPACT_ATOMS: atom_id res chain seq x y z
N MET A 1 -8.06 -3.44 -37.35
CA MET A 1 -6.88 -3.93 -36.61
C MET A 1 -7.34 -4.80 -35.44
N ALA A 2 -6.76 -6.00 -35.29
CA ALA A 2 -7.08 -6.87 -34.15
C ALA A 2 -6.64 -6.23 -32.82
N ARG A 3 -7.38 -6.49 -31.74
CA ARG A 3 -7.00 -6.04 -30.39
C ARG A 3 -5.95 -6.98 -29.80
N CYS A 4 -5.07 -6.41 -28.98
CA CYS A 4 -4.06 -7.18 -28.24
C CYS A 4 -4.75 -8.22 -27.31
N LYS A 5 -4.30 -9.48 -27.40
CA LYS A 5 -4.74 -10.59 -26.54
C LYS A 5 -4.17 -10.55 -25.11
N GLY A 6 -3.22 -9.65 -24.84
CA GLY A 6 -2.54 -9.54 -23.54
C GLY A 6 -3.40 -8.86 -22.48
N HIS A 7 -3.09 -9.16 -21.21
CA HIS A 7 -3.77 -8.64 -20.02
C HIS A 7 -2.81 -7.81 -19.17
N ARG A 8 -3.33 -6.89 -18.37
CA ARG A 8 -2.52 -6.18 -17.35
C ARG A 8 -2.46 -6.99 -16.06
N SER A 9 -1.68 -6.54 -15.06
CA SER A 9 -1.46 -7.21 -13.76
C SER A 9 -2.69 -7.44 -12.87
N HIS A 10 -3.90 -7.15 -13.37
CA HIS A 10 -5.20 -7.33 -12.72
C HIS A 10 -6.25 -7.92 -13.67
N ASP A 11 -5.81 -8.74 -14.64
CA ASP A 11 -6.70 -9.40 -15.59
C ASP A 11 -7.52 -8.44 -16.49
N VAL A 12 -7.06 -7.18 -16.60
CA VAL A 12 -7.69 -6.19 -17.48
C VAL A 12 -7.14 -6.36 -18.88
N GLN A 13 -8.01 -6.70 -19.84
CA GLN A 13 -7.62 -6.85 -21.24
C GLN A 13 -7.00 -5.57 -21.82
N CYS A 14 -5.91 -5.76 -22.56
CA CYS A 14 -5.23 -4.67 -23.24
C CYS A 14 -6.10 -4.08 -24.36
N LYS A 15 -6.31 -2.76 -24.31
CA LYS A 15 -7.06 -2.02 -25.36
C LYS A 15 -6.22 -1.59 -26.56
N LYS A 16 -4.90 -1.83 -26.55
CA LYS A 16 -4.01 -1.42 -27.64
C LYS A 16 -4.19 -2.33 -28.87
N PRO A 17 -3.96 -1.82 -30.09
CA PRO A 17 -3.90 -2.67 -31.28
C PRO A 17 -2.81 -3.74 -31.12
N ALA A 18 -3.10 -4.94 -31.63
CA ALA A 18 -2.13 -6.02 -31.72
C ALA A 18 -1.12 -5.75 -32.85
N GLY A 19 0.12 -6.18 -32.66
CA GLY A 19 1.04 -6.41 -33.77
C GLY A 19 0.95 -7.86 -34.24
N ASP A 20 1.93 -8.27 -35.06
CA ASP A 20 2.04 -9.65 -35.53
C ASP A 20 2.18 -10.61 -34.34
N GLY A 21 1.40 -11.69 -34.37
CA GLY A 21 1.27 -12.64 -33.26
C GLY A 21 0.17 -12.32 -32.23
N GLY A 22 -0.63 -11.26 -32.43
CA GLY A 22 -1.81 -10.99 -31.61
C GLY A 22 -1.54 -10.25 -30.29
N TYR A 23 -0.30 -9.85 -30.03
CA TYR A 23 0.11 -9.06 -28.86
C TYR A 23 0.71 -7.72 -29.28
N CYS A 24 0.56 -6.68 -28.46
CA CYS A 24 1.28 -5.43 -28.67
C CYS A 24 2.72 -5.56 -28.12
N LYS A 25 3.64 -4.67 -28.52
CA LYS A 25 5.04 -4.66 -28.05
C LYS A 25 5.17 -4.76 -26.52
N GLY A 26 4.26 -4.13 -25.78
CA GLY A 26 4.23 -4.17 -24.32
C GLY A 26 3.77 -5.49 -23.70
N HIS A 27 3.14 -6.40 -24.47
CA HIS A 27 2.64 -7.69 -23.99
C HIS A 27 3.21 -8.88 -24.76
N GLN A 28 4.23 -8.67 -25.62
CA GLN A 28 4.90 -9.77 -26.31
C GLN A 28 5.45 -10.82 -25.34
N TYR A 29 5.87 -10.41 -24.14
CA TYR A 29 6.33 -11.34 -23.11
C TYR A 29 5.26 -12.34 -22.66
N GLN A 30 3.97 -12.02 -22.80
CA GLN A 30 2.87 -12.92 -22.39
C GLN A 30 2.60 -14.05 -23.37
N ALA A 31 3.12 -13.95 -24.60
CA ALA A 31 3.14 -15.09 -25.51
C ALA A 31 4.09 -16.19 -25.01
N ASN A 32 5.01 -15.87 -24.09
CA ASN A 32 5.97 -16.80 -23.51
C ASN A 32 5.65 -17.08 -22.04
N LEU A 33 5.10 -18.27 -21.78
CA LEU A 33 4.62 -18.69 -20.46
C LEU A 33 5.71 -18.76 -19.37
N THR A 34 6.99 -18.72 -19.73
CA THR A 34 8.09 -18.68 -18.75
C THR A 34 8.31 -17.30 -18.15
N ASN A 35 7.83 -16.24 -18.82
CA ASN A 35 8.01 -14.86 -18.39
C ASN A 35 6.78 -14.27 -17.66
N ILE A 36 5.74 -15.07 -17.46
CA ILE A 36 4.52 -14.67 -16.74
C ILE A 36 4.53 -15.24 -15.32
N CYS A 37 3.94 -14.49 -14.39
CA CYS A 37 3.76 -14.91 -13.01
C CYS A 37 2.96 -16.21 -12.96
N GLN A 38 3.46 -17.19 -12.20
CA GLN A 38 2.78 -18.46 -11.97
C GLN A 38 1.80 -18.41 -10.78
N GLY A 39 1.64 -17.26 -10.15
CA GLY A 39 0.74 -17.06 -9.02
C GLY A 39 -0.62 -16.48 -9.40
N GLN A 40 -1.45 -16.29 -8.39
CA GLN A 40 -2.80 -15.74 -8.52
C GLN A 40 -2.91 -14.34 -7.95
N THR A 41 -3.82 -13.55 -8.50
CA THR A 41 -4.26 -12.28 -7.92
C THR A 41 -5.08 -12.51 -6.64
N ALA A 42 -5.34 -11.44 -5.87
CA ALA A 42 -6.14 -11.52 -4.64
C ALA A 42 -7.57 -12.06 -4.86
N VAL A 43 -8.10 -11.96 -6.09
CA VAL A 43 -9.41 -12.48 -6.50
C VAL A 43 -9.32 -13.88 -7.13
N LYS A 44 -8.20 -14.59 -6.93
CA LYS A 44 -7.93 -15.95 -7.45
C LYS A 44 -7.83 -16.06 -8.97
N ASN A 45 -7.82 -14.95 -9.72
CA ASN A 45 -7.53 -14.98 -11.17
C ASN A 45 -6.02 -15.14 -11.43
N PRO A 46 -5.61 -15.76 -12.55
CA PRO A 46 -4.21 -15.84 -12.95
C PRO A 46 -3.53 -14.46 -13.02
N CYS A 47 -2.27 -14.37 -12.61
CA CYS A 47 -1.51 -13.13 -12.75
C CYS A 47 -0.77 -13.07 -14.09
N TYR A 48 -1.08 -12.05 -14.90
CA TYR A 48 -0.38 -11.78 -16.17
C TYR A 48 0.83 -10.84 -16.02
N GLY A 49 1.31 -10.64 -14.79
CA GLY A 49 2.49 -9.82 -14.51
C GLY A 49 3.77 -10.50 -14.99
N ARG A 50 4.76 -9.70 -15.40
CA ARG A 50 6.09 -10.20 -15.78
C ARG A 50 6.86 -10.66 -14.55
N VAL A 51 7.47 -11.85 -14.58
CA VAL A 51 8.30 -12.35 -13.47
C VAL A 51 9.55 -11.49 -13.24
N LYS A 52 10.01 -11.40 -11.99
CA LYS A 52 11.33 -10.85 -11.66
C LYS A 52 12.41 -11.88 -12.09
N THR A 53 13.59 -11.40 -12.49
CA THR A 53 14.71 -12.28 -12.87
C THR A 53 15.00 -13.29 -11.74
N GLY A 54 15.08 -14.58 -12.07
CA GLY A 54 15.32 -15.65 -11.10
C GLY A 54 14.11 -16.06 -10.25
N SER A 55 12.91 -15.51 -10.52
CA SER A 55 11.66 -15.86 -9.81
C SER A 55 10.63 -16.46 -10.76
N ARG A 56 9.74 -17.30 -10.23
CA ARG A 56 8.52 -17.77 -10.93
C ARG A 56 7.32 -16.83 -10.72
N TYR A 57 7.47 -15.81 -9.88
CA TYR A 57 6.40 -14.92 -9.46
C TYR A 57 6.80 -13.45 -9.69
N CYS A 58 5.84 -12.61 -10.07
CA CYS A 58 6.09 -11.18 -10.26
C CYS A 58 6.21 -10.42 -8.93
N ARG A 59 5.64 -10.97 -7.85
CA ARG A 59 5.70 -10.43 -6.49
C ARG A 59 5.58 -11.54 -5.45
N GLU A 60 6.03 -11.26 -4.24
CA GLU A 60 6.08 -12.23 -3.14
C GLU A 60 4.67 -12.71 -2.74
N SER A 61 3.69 -11.80 -2.74
CA SER A 61 2.30 -12.12 -2.40
C SER A 61 1.61 -13.07 -3.39
N HIS A 62 2.28 -13.45 -4.47
CA HIS A 62 1.80 -14.39 -5.47
C HIS A 62 2.37 -15.79 -5.29
N LYS A 63 3.26 -16.00 -4.33
CA LYS A 63 3.76 -17.33 -4.01
C LYS A 63 2.67 -18.17 -3.30
N PRO A 64 2.58 -19.48 -3.56
CA PRO A 64 1.55 -20.35 -2.94
C PRO A 64 1.62 -20.45 -1.42
N ASP A 65 2.81 -20.29 -0.85
CA ASP A 65 3.10 -20.32 0.58
C ASP A 65 2.93 -18.95 1.26
N PHE A 66 2.59 -17.91 0.51
CA PHE A 66 2.34 -16.59 1.08
C PHE A 66 1.01 -16.58 1.85
N VAL A 67 1.10 -16.40 3.17
CA VAL A 67 -0.06 -16.22 4.05
C VAL A 67 -0.10 -14.77 4.56
N GLN A 68 -1.25 -14.12 4.36
CA GLN A 68 -1.55 -12.81 4.94
C GLN A 68 -2.53 -12.99 6.10
N HIS A 69 -2.03 -12.87 7.33
CA HIS A 69 -2.81 -12.95 8.57
C HIS A 69 -3.46 -11.62 8.94
N VAL A 70 -2.83 -10.50 8.60
CA VAL A 70 -3.37 -9.15 8.80
C VAL A 70 -3.39 -8.41 7.47
N ALA A 71 -4.59 -8.09 6.99
CA ALA A 71 -4.81 -7.34 5.76
C ALA A 71 -5.06 -5.85 6.07
N PRO A 72 -4.73 -4.92 5.15
CA PRO A 72 -5.00 -3.49 5.33
C PRO A 72 -6.46 -3.16 5.63
N ARG A 73 -7.40 -3.98 5.14
CA ARG A 73 -8.84 -3.83 5.42
C ARG A 73 -9.18 -4.10 6.87
N ASP A 74 -8.41 -4.96 7.55
CA ASP A 74 -8.66 -5.31 8.95
C ASP A 74 -8.32 -4.12 9.87
N LEU A 75 -7.48 -3.20 9.41
CA LEU A 75 -7.11 -1.97 10.13
C LEU A 75 -7.96 -0.76 9.73
N ARG A 76 -8.87 -0.91 8.76
CA ARG A 76 -9.72 0.18 8.27
C ARG A 76 -11.04 0.18 9.04
N GLU A 77 -11.43 1.34 9.56
CA GLU A 77 -12.77 1.54 10.11
C GLU A 77 -13.78 1.66 8.95
N GLU A 78 -14.93 1.00 9.08
CA GLU A 78 -16.04 1.14 8.14
C GLU A 78 -16.91 2.31 8.58
N TRP A 79 -17.02 3.33 7.73
CA TRP A 79 -17.88 4.49 7.94
C TRP A 79 -19.07 4.43 7.00
N ASP A 80 -20.27 4.68 7.51
CA ASP A 80 -21.45 4.86 6.68
C ASP A 80 -21.40 6.20 5.92
N GLY A 81 -22.41 6.45 5.08
CA GLY A 81 -22.45 7.65 4.23
C GLY A 81 -22.50 8.97 5.01
N PHE A 82 -23.09 8.97 6.22
CA PHE A 82 -23.22 10.16 7.05
C PHE A 82 -21.92 10.45 7.79
N ASP A 83 -21.40 9.46 8.53
CA ASP A 83 -20.12 9.58 9.27
C ASP A 83 -18.97 9.94 8.32
N ARG A 84 -18.94 9.31 7.14
CA ARG A 84 -17.90 9.61 6.14
C ARG A 84 -17.95 11.06 5.64
N ARG A 85 -19.12 11.69 5.54
CA ARG A 85 -19.23 13.09 5.14
C ARG A 85 -18.77 14.01 6.26
N GLU A 86 -19.28 13.80 7.47
CA GLU A 86 -18.90 14.59 8.64
C GLU A 86 -17.39 14.55 8.89
N ARG A 87 -16.78 13.37 8.80
CA ARG A 87 -15.31 13.24 8.90
C ARG A 87 -14.57 14.01 7.83
N ARG A 88 -15.05 14.03 6.58
CA ARG A 88 -14.43 14.82 5.51
C ARG A 88 -14.43 16.30 5.84
N GLU A 89 -15.57 16.81 6.29
CA GLU A 89 -15.74 18.21 6.69
C GLU A 89 -14.78 18.57 7.84
N ARG A 90 -14.74 17.75 8.90
CA ARG A 90 -13.82 17.95 10.03
C ARG A 90 -12.34 17.90 9.63
N ILE A 91 -11.96 17.02 8.71
CA ILE A 91 -10.58 16.93 8.22
C ILE A 91 -10.21 18.18 7.42
N VAL A 92 -11.06 18.66 6.49
CA VAL A 92 -10.74 19.86 5.70
C VAL A 92 -10.80 21.14 6.51
N GLU A 93 -11.67 21.24 7.51
CA GLU A 93 -11.68 22.37 8.45
C GLU A 93 -10.36 22.46 9.21
N ARG A 94 -9.87 21.33 9.73
CA ARG A 94 -8.54 21.26 10.38
C ARG A 94 -7.41 21.62 9.42
N ASP A 95 -7.48 21.14 8.18
CA ASP A 95 -6.42 21.32 7.17
C ASP A 95 -6.58 22.60 6.33
N GLY A 96 -7.53 23.48 6.67
CA GLY A 96 -7.72 24.78 6.03
C GLY A 96 -8.22 24.71 4.58
N TRP A 97 -9.02 23.70 4.25
CA TRP A 97 -9.56 23.45 2.89
C TRP A 97 -8.47 23.26 1.83
N LEU A 98 -7.33 22.68 2.20
CA LEU A 98 -6.24 22.35 1.28
C LEU A 98 -6.11 20.85 1.11
N ASP A 99 -5.81 20.42 -0.12
CA ASP A 99 -5.42 19.05 -0.42
C ASP A 99 -4.09 18.75 0.27
N ALA A 100 -4.06 17.71 1.09
CA ALA A 100 -3.01 17.49 2.08
C ALA A 100 -1.60 17.36 1.48
N TYR A 101 -1.49 16.95 0.21
CA TYR A 101 -0.20 16.69 -0.41
C TYR A 101 0.15 17.67 -1.52
N SER A 102 -0.84 18.11 -2.30
CA SER A 102 -0.61 19.11 -3.35
C SER A 102 -0.66 20.56 -2.83
N GLY A 103 -1.27 20.79 -1.66
CA GLY A 103 -1.50 22.14 -1.13
C GLY A 103 -2.50 22.96 -1.93
N MET A 104 -3.18 22.35 -2.91
CA MET A 104 -4.17 23.02 -3.74
C MET A 104 -5.50 23.17 -2.98
N PRO A 105 -6.24 24.28 -3.16
CA PRO A 105 -7.55 24.45 -2.55
C PRO A 105 -8.54 23.33 -2.92
N ILE A 106 -9.34 22.92 -1.94
CA ILE A 106 -10.47 22.00 -2.08
C ILE A 106 -11.72 22.86 -2.18
N VAL A 107 -12.33 22.90 -3.36
CA VAL A 107 -13.58 23.63 -3.60
C VAL A 107 -14.79 22.74 -3.33
N ASP A 108 -14.66 21.43 -3.57
CA ASP A 108 -15.65 20.41 -3.25
C ASP A 108 -14.97 19.04 -2.99
N PHE A 109 -15.76 18.04 -2.59
CA PHE A 109 -15.26 16.68 -2.33
C PHE A 109 -15.25 15.77 -3.57
N TYR A 110 -15.54 16.28 -4.76
CA TYR A 110 -15.57 15.46 -5.97
C TYR A 110 -14.16 14.96 -6.32
N GLY A 111 -14.01 13.65 -6.48
CA GLY A 111 -12.71 13.01 -6.72
C GLY A 111 -11.72 13.08 -5.54
N LYS A 112 -12.19 13.49 -4.35
CA LYS A 112 -11.41 13.55 -3.10
C LYS A 112 -11.74 12.35 -2.20
N HIS A 113 -10.72 11.86 -1.51
CA HIS A 113 -10.79 10.68 -0.67
C HIS A 113 -10.23 10.97 0.71
N ILE A 114 -10.86 10.38 1.74
CA ILE A 114 -10.23 10.21 3.04
C ILE A 114 -9.09 9.23 2.86
N ASP A 115 -7.92 9.66 3.29
CA ASP A 115 -6.66 8.98 3.16
C ASP A 115 -6.01 8.81 4.52
N HIS A 116 -5.46 7.63 4.77
CA HIS A 116 -4.66 7.37 5.98
C HIS A 116 -3.26 7.92 5.75
N ALA A 117 -2.87 8.95 6.51
CA ALA A 117 -1.64 9.69 6.29
C ALA A 117 -0.39 8.80 6.24
N LEU A 118 -0.35 7.74 7.08
CA LEU A 118 0.48 6.57 6.86
C LEU A 118 -0.32 5.52 6.08
N ASP A 119 0.20 5.08 4.94
CA ASP A 119 -0.48 4.08 4.10
C ASP A 119 -0.72 2.78 4.88
N LEU A 120 -1.98 2.33 4.95
CA LEU A 120 -2.42 1.16 5.75
C LEU A 120 -1.65 -0.12 5.44
N GLN A 121 -1.05 -0.24 4.25
CA GLN A 121 -0.27 -1.42 3.90
C GLN A 121 0.97 -1.59 4.80
N LEU A 122 1.58 -0.49 5.24
CA LEU A 122 2.78 -0.56 6.09
C LEU A 122 2.49 -1.11 7.50
N PRO A 123 1.54 -0.58 8.28
CA PRO A 123 1.18 -1.16 9.58
C PRO A 123 0.56 -2.56 9.45
N ALA A 124 -0.24 -2.82 8.40
CA ALA A 124 -0.77 -4.17 8.17
C ALA A 124 0.36 -5.18 7.92
N GLU A 125 1.37 -4.80 7.13
CA GLU A 125 2.52 -5.65 6.88
C GLU A 125 3.36 -5.88 8.13
N ALA A 126 3.60 -4.84 8.93
CA ALA A 126 4.33 -5.00 10.18
C ALA A 126 3.59 -5.89 11.18
N ALA A 127 2.26 -5.79 11.24
CA ALA A 127 1.44 -6.66 12.07
C ALA A 127 1.46 -8.10 11.54
N ASN A 128 1.43 -8.28 10.21
CA ASN A 128 1.60 -9.59 9.59
C ASN A 128 2.96 -10.22 9.94
N ASP A 129 4.05 -9.46 9.81
CA ASP A 129 5.40 -9.90 10.19
C ASP A 129 5.50 -10.29 11.67
N ALA A 130 4.81 -9.55 12.55
CA ALA A 130 4.75 -9.84 13.98
C ALA A 130 4.01 -11.15 14.27
N VAL A 131 2.85 -11.34 13.63
CA VAL A 131 2.03 -12.55 13.78
C VAL A 131 2.77 -13.77 13.24
N VAL A 132 3.30 -13.71 12.02
CA VAL A 132 4.03 -14.85 11.40
C VAL A 132 5.20 -15.30 12.27
N LYS A 133 6.02 -14.37 12.77
CA LYS A 133 7.16 -14.70 13.64
C LYS A 133 6.76 -15.32 14.98
N ARG A 134 5.54 -15.10 15.44
CA ARG A 134 5.05 -15.53 16.76
C ARG A 134 4.09 -16.72 16.68
N TYR A 135 3.54 -17.03 15.49
CA TYR A 135 2.67 -18.17 15.27
C TYR A 135 3.38 -19.50 15.58
N ASP A 136 4.67 -19.60 15.23
CA ASP A 136 5.53 -20.74 15.60
C ASP A 136 5.80 -20.87 17.12
N HIS A 137 5.41 -19.86 17.91
CA HIS A 137 5.61 -19.80 19.36
C HIS A 137 4.30 -19.91 20.16
N GLY A 138 3.22 -20.43 19.57
CA GLY A 138 1.99 -20.78 20.27
C GLY A 138 1.10 -19.59 20.66
N GLN A 139 1.21 -18.46 19.94
CA GLN A 139 0.29 -17.33 20.13
C GLN A 139 -1.10 -17.61 19.54
N THR A 140 -2.13 -17.10 20.20
CA THR A 140 -3.55 -17.37 19.89
C THR A 140 -4.15 -16.30 18.97
N GLU A 141 -5.19 -16.64 18.20
CA GLU A 141 -5.96 -15.66 17.40
C GLU A 141 -6.45 -14.47 18.25
N SER A 142 -6.73 -14.68 19.54
CA SER A 142 -7.13 -13.60 20.46
C SER A 142 -6.06 -12.52 20.64
N GLN A 143 -4.76 -12.85 20.63
CA GLN A 143 -3.69 -11.85 20.75
C GLN A 143 -3.57 -11.00 19.48
N LYS A 144 -3.79 -11.62 18.31
CA LYS A 144 -3.87 -10.93 17.03
C LYS A 144 -5.07 -9.98 17.00
N GLU A 145 -6.24 -10.41 17.47
CA GLU A 145 -7.43 -9.55 17.56
C GLU A 145 -7.18 -8.32 18.44
N VAL A 146 -6.54 -8.49 19.61
CA VAL A 146 -6.15 -7.38 20.49
C VAL A 146 -5.25 -6.39 19.75
N LEU A 147 -4.18 -6.87 19.09
CA LEU A 147 -3.30 -5.99 18.31
C LEU A 147 -4.07 -5.26 17.20
N VAL A 148 -4.91 -5.98 16.44
CA VAL A 148 -5.68 -5.39 15.33
C VAL A 148 -6.63 -4.31 15.83
N ASN A 149 -7.28 -4.51 16.99
CA ASN A 149 -8.17 -3.52 17.58
C ASN A 149 -7.41 -2.26 18.01
N VAL A 150 -6.31 -2.40 18.76
CA VAL A 150 -5.45 -1.27 19.16
C VAL A 150 -4.97 -0.49 17.93
N LEU A 151 -4.49 -1.20 16.90
CA LEU A 151 -4.04 -0.57 15.66
C LEU A 151 -5.19 0.13 14.93
N ARG A 152 -6.38 -0.47 14.89
CA ARG A 152 -7.55 0.12 14.23
C ARG A 152 -7.95 1.41 14.93
N ASP A 153 -7.98 1.43 16.26
CA ASP A 153 -8.36 2.63 17.02
C ASP A 153 -7.37 3.77 16.77
N ILE A 154 -6.07 3.48 16.89
CA ILE A 154 -5.02 4.49 16.67
C ILE A 154 -4.99 4.97 15.22
N ILE A 155 -5.07 4.08 14.22
CA ILE A 155 -4.82 4.46 12.82
C ILE A 155 -5.99 5.24 12.22
N ASN A 156 -7.22 5.02 12.69
CA ASN A 156 -8.40 5.70 12.17
C ASN A 156 -8.72 7.03 12.88
N ASP A 157 -7.89 7.42 13.86
CA ASP A 157 -8.04 8.71 14.51
C ASP A 157 -7.93 9.88 13.52
N LEU A 158 -8.79 10.88 13.71
CA LEU A 158 -8.92 12.02 12.79
C LEU A 158 -7.56 12.68 12.53
N GLU A 159 -6.68 12.79 13.52
CA GLU A 159 -5.34 13.38 13.41
C GLU A 159 -4.43 12.68 12.38
N TYR A 160 -4.71 11.43 12.02
CA TYR A 160 -3.99 10.65 11.02
C TYR A 160 -4.74 10.49 9.70
N LEU A 161 -5.93 11.06 9.58
CA LEU A 161 -6.69 11.10 8.34
C LEU A 161 -6.44 12.42 7.58
N ARG A 162 -6.40 12.34 6.26
CA ARG A 162 -6.17 13.47 5.33
C ARG A 162 -7.17 13.44 4.20
N ILE A 163 -7.41 14.59 3.56
CA ILE A 163 -8.12 14.65 2.27
C ILE A 163 -7.12 14.87 1.14
N THR A 164 -7.18 14.00 0.14
CA THR A 164 -6.36 14.11 -1.07
C THR A 164 -7.12 13.62 -2.30
N SER A 165 -6.63 13.99 -3.48
CA SER A 165 -7.05 13.40 -4.74
C SER A 165 -6.84 11.88 -4.82
N ALA A 166 -7.74 11.20 -5.55
CA ALA A 166 -7.68 9.76 -5.80
C ALA A 166 -6.35 9.31 -6.42
N SER A 167 -5.81 10.09 -7.37
CA SER A 167 -4.57 9.76 -8.07
C SER A 167 -3.36 9.74 -7.12
N VAL A 168 -3.24 10.74 -6.25
CA VAL A 168 -2.17 10.79 -5.24
C VAL A 168 -2.27 9.64 -4.26
N ASN A 169 -3.49 9.31 -3.81
CA ASN A 169 -3.71 8.17 -2.91
C ASN A 169 -3.28 6.84 -3.57
N VAL A 170 -3.67 6.60 -4.83
CA VAL A 170 -3.25 5.41 -5.59
C VAL A 170 -1.74 5.33 -5.74
N LEU A 171 -1.07 6.45 -5.96
CA LEU A 171 0.39 6.50 -6.12
C LEU A 171 1.12 6.18 -4.81
N LYS A 172 0.65 6.73 -3.69
CA LYS A 172 1.17 6.42 -2.36
C LYS A 172 0.99 4.93 -2.02
N ALA A 173 -0.18 4.37 -2.35
CA ALA A 173 -0.46 2.96 -2.15
C ALA A 173 0.48 2.07 -2.96
N ASP A 174 0.67 2.36 -4.25
CA ASP A 174 1.62 1.61 -5.10
C ASP A 174 3.05 1.66 -4.56
N ALA A 175 3.51 2.84 -4.12
CA ALA A 175 4.86 2.99 -3.59
C ALA A 175 5.04 2.23 -2.28
N SER A 176 4.02 2.21 -1.41
CA SER A 176 4.02 1.42 -0.19
C SER A 176 4.09 -0.08 -0.49
N THR A 177 3.33 -0.56 -1.49
CA THR A 177 3.41 -1.95 -1.96
C THR A 177 4.83 -2.29 -2.42
N LYS A 178 5.45 -1.44 -3.25
CA LYS A 178 6.81 -1.68 -3.76
C LYS A 178 7.85 -1.66 -2.65
N LEU A 179 7.71 -0.77 -1.69
CA LEU A 179 8.60 -0.72 -0.53
C LEU A 179 8.49 -2.01 0.29
N ILE A 180 7.27 -2.49 0.55
CA ILE A 180 7.05 -3.77 1.23
C ILE A 180 7.71 -4.92 0.45
N GLU A 181 7.53 -4.97 -0.88
CA GLU A 181 8.17 -5.99 -1.71
C GLU A 181 9.70 -5.94 -1.65
N ALA A 182 10.30 -4.74 -1.66
CA ALA A 182 11.75 -4.58 -1.51
C ALA A 182 12.22 -5.11 -0.14
N ARG A 183 11.50 -4.74 0.93
CA ARG A 183 11.81 -5.18 2.30
C ARG A 183 11.62 -6.68 2.52
N ARG A 184 10.72 -7.33 1.79
CA ARG A 184 10.56 -8.80 1.76
C ARG A 184 11.71 -9.47 1.01
N ALA A 185 12.19 -8.85 -0.06
CA ALA A 185 13.34 -9.33 -0.84
C ALA A 185 14.70 -9.10 -0.13
N GLY A 186 14.72 -8.54 1.08
CA GLY A 186 15.94 -8.21 1.82
C GLY A 186 16.63 -6.93 1.34
N ASP A 187 16.01 -6.19 0.41
CA ASP A 187 16.53 -4.91 -0.04
C ASP A 187 16.21 -3.81 0.98
N THR A 188 17.27 -3.30 1.60
CA THR A 188 17.19 -2.22 2.59
C THR A 188 17.55 -0.84 2.04
N ASN A 189 18.08 -0.79 0.81
CA ASN A 189 18.53 0.44 0.16
C ASN A 189 17.38 1.15 -0.58
N THR A 190 16.41 0.39 -1.11
CA THR A 190 15.23 0.99 -1.77
C THR A 190 14.44 1.86 -0.78
N THR A 191 14.28 3.13 -1.12
CA THR A 191 13.50 4.10 -0.34
C THR A 191 12.08 4.24 -0.88
N PHE A 192 11.20 4.83 -0.06
CA PHE A 192 9.85 5.22 -0.47
C PHE A 192 9.89 6.23 -1.63
N THR A 193 10.86 7.14 -1.61
CA THR A 193 11.06 8.13 -2.69
C THR A 193 11.36 7.44 -4.02
N ASP A 194 12.20 6.41 -4.02
CA ASP A 194 12.49 5.59 -5.22
C ASP A 194 11.21 4.91 -5.73
N CYS A 195 10.47 4.28 -4.82
CA CYS A 195 9.22 3.58 -5.13
C CYS A 195 8.15 4.51 -5.74
N MET A 196 8.04 5.73 -5.21
CA MET A 196 7.17 6.78 -5.74
C MET A 196 7.61 7.18 -7.15
N GLY A 197 8.90 7.43 -7.37
CA GLY A 197 9.48 7.75 -8.68
C GLY A 197 9.12 6.71 -9.76
N ASP A 198 9.22 5.43 -9.42
CA ASP A 198 8.83 4.33 -10.30
C ASP A 198 7.31 4.26 -10.54
N ALA A 199 6.50 4.49 -9.50
CA ALA A 199 5.04 4.47 -9.62
C ALA A 199 4.55 5.58 -10.57
N TYR A 200 5.15 6.77 -10.48
CA TYR A 200 4.90 7.89 -11.39
C TYR A 200 5.27 7.56 -12.83
N SER A 201 6.49 7.11 -13.05
CA SER A 201 7.02 6.82 -14.40
C SER A 201 6.15 5.79 -15.13
N SER A 202 5.51 4.88 -14.39
CA SER A 202 4.61 3.87 -14.94
C SER A 202 3.18 4.38 -15.22
N LYS A 203 2.57 5.12 -14.28
CA LYS A 203 1.14 5.49 -14.35
C LYS A 203 0.87 6.90 -14.90
N TYR A 204 1.75 7.86 -14.64
CA TYR A 204 1.55 9.27 -14.98
C TYR A 204 2.84 9.93 -15.50
N PRO A 205 3.37 9.50 -16.67
CA PRO A 205 4.68 9.93 -17.18
C PRO A 205 4.80 11.44 -17.49
N LYS A 206 3.68 12.18 -17.49
CA LYS A 206 3.63 13.64 -17.75
C LYS A 206 3.44 14.49 -16.49
N HIS A 207 3.14 13.91 -15.34
CA HIS A 207 2.98 14.66 -14.09
C HIS A 207 4.27 14.61 -13.28
N ARG A 208 4.89 15.77 -13.02
CA ARG A 208 6.03 15.90 -12.11
C ARG A 208 5.52 16.23 -10.71
N LEU A 209 5.37 15.21 -9.86
CA LEU A 209 4.83 15.34 -8.50
C LEU A 209 5.95 15.39 -7.44
N ARG A 210 7.04 16.10 -7.73
CA ARG A 210 8.25 16.12 -6.89
C ARG A 210 7.95 16.72 -5.50
N GLN A 211 7.07 17.72 -5.46
CA GLN A 211 6.64 18.38 -4.23
C GLN A 211 5.73 17.47 -3.40
N GLU A 212 4.75 16.82 -4.03
CA GLU A 212 3.82 15.90 -3.39
C GLU A 212 4.58 14.70 -2.80
N THR A 213 5.58 14.17 -3.53
CA THR A 213 6.42 13.07 -3.02
C THR A 213 7.08 13.43 -1.69
N GLY A 214 7.70 14.62 -1.64
CA GLY A 214 8.33 15.12 -0.42
C GLY A 214 7.32 15.36 0.71
N SER A 215 6.14 15.89 0.39
CA SER A 215 5.06 16.15 1.35
C SER A 215 4.49 14.85 1.94
N ILE A 216 4.19 13.87 1.08
CA ILE A 216 3.71 12.54 1.45
C ILE A 216 4.73 11.87 2.38
N ARG A 217 6.00 11.80 1.96
CA ARG A 217 7.05 11.15 2.75
C ARG A 217 7.22 11.79 4.13
N LYS A 218 7.33 13.12 4.20
CA LYS A 218 7.44 13.85 5.48
C LYS A 218 6.24 13.57 6.39
N THR A 219 5.04 13.56 5.81
CA THR A 219 3.81 13.27 6.53
C THR A 219 3.80 11.83 7.06
N MET A 220 4.11 10.84 6.22
CA MET A 220 4.20 9.43 6.62
C MET A 220 5.26 9.21 7.71
N LEU A 221 6.43 9.85 7.61
CA LEU A 221 7.49 9.79 8.63
C LEU A 221 7.04 10.37 9.98
N LYS A 222 6.34 11.51 9.95
CA LYS A 222 5.79 12.13 11.15
C LYS A 222 4.71 11.24 11.77
N VAL A 223 3.72 10.84 10.98
CA VAL A 223 2.58 10.04 11.46
C VAL A 223 3.03 8.67 11.96
N SER A 224 3.92 7.97 11.25
CA SER A 224 4.46 6.68 11.72
C SER A 224 5.18 6.80 13.06
N LYS A 225 5.92 7.90 13.29
CA LYS A 225 6.55 8.15 14.59
C LYS A 225 5.50 8.30 15.70
N HIS A 226 4.44 9.08 15.46
CA HIS A 226 3.37 9.29 16.43
C HIS A 226 2.56 8.00 16.71
N GLN A 227 2.20 7.26 15.67
CA GLN A 227 1.48 6.00 15.81
C GLN A 227 2.31 4.95 16.56
N ILE A 228 3.62 4.86 16.32
CA ILE A 228 4.52 3.99 17.09
C ILE A 228 4.46 4.32 18.58
N TYR A 229 4.54 5.60 18.95
CA TYR A 229 4.46 6.00 20.36
C TYR A 229 3.12 5.67 20.99
N ARG A 230 2.01 5.87 20.27
CA ARG A 230 0.69 5.53 20.79
C ARG A 230 0.51 4.03 20.97
N VAL A 231 1.01 3.23 20.04
CA VAL A 231 1.01 1.77 20.21
C VAL A 231 1.90 1.35 21.38
N GLU A 232 3.02 2.03 21.62
CA GLU A 232 3.89 1.81 22.79
C GLU A 232 3.19 2.16 24.12
N ASP A 233 2.29 3.16 24.13
CA ASP A 233 1.57 3.63 25.33
C ASP A 233 0.29 2.84 25.60
N GLU A 234 -0.46 2.48 24.55
CA GLU A 234 -1.76 1.80 24.64
C GLU A 234 -1.64 0.28 24.75
N ALA A 235 -0.50 -0.30 24.38
CA ALA A 235 -0.32 -1.74 24.46
C ALA A 235 0.22 -2.17 25.84
N ASP A 236 -0.59 -2.93 26.58
CA ASP A 236 -0.09 -3.77 27.67
C ASP A 236 1.09 -4.61 27.18
N ASP A 237 2.08 -4.87 28.06
CA ASP A 237 3.37 -5.54 27.81
C ASP A 237 3.23 -6.90 27.07
N ASN A 238 2.99 -6.82 25.76
CA ASN A 238 2.65 -7.94 24.90
C ASN A 238 3.75 -8.15 23.86
N LYS A 239 4.29 -9.36 23.84
CA LYS A 239 5.33 -9.83 22.91
C LYS A 239 4.96 -9.66 21.42
N LEU A 240 3.66 -9.60 21.10
CA LEU A 240 3.17 -9.34 19.75
C LEU A 240 3.29 -7.87 19.37
N THR A 241 2.94 -6.96 20.29
CA THR A 241 3.14 -5.51 20.12
C THR A 241 4.62 -5.19 19.98
N GLU A 242 5.49 -5.75 20.83
CA GLU A 242 6.94 -5.57 20.72
C GLU A 242 7.46 -6.00 19.33
N ALA A 243 6.99 -7.16 18.84
CA ALA A 243 7.34 -7.66 17.52
C ALA A 243 6.83 -6.74 16.39
N PHE A 244 5.61 -6.22 16.53
CA PHE A 244 5.03 -5.22 15.63
C PHE A 244 5.87 -3.95 15.60
N LEU A 245 6.23 -3.39 16.76
CA LEU A 245 7.03 -2.16 16.85
C LEU A 245 8.40 -2.33 16.19
N LYS A 246 9.04 -3.50 16.38
CA LYS A 246 10.28 -3.85 15.70
C LYS A 246 10.10 -3.94 14.18
N ALA A 247 9.01 -4.52 13.71
CA ALA A 247 8.68 -4.58 12.28
C ALA A 247 8.36 -3.19 11.71
N MET A 248 7.62 -2.34 12.43
CA MET A 248 7.33 -0.98 12.02
C MET A 248 8.58 -0.11 11.89
N LYS A 249 9.56 -0.28 12.78
CA LYS A 249 10.86 0.40 12.68
C LYS A 249 11.54 0.09 11.33
N LYS A 250 11.54 -1.17 10.88
CA LYS A 250 12.07 -1.61 9.57
C LYS A 250 11.38 -0.90 8.40
N TYR A 251 10.04 -0.82 8.39
CA TYR A 251 9.32 -0.15 7.30
C TYR A 251 9.47 1.37 7.34
N ARG A 252 9.54 1.95 8.54
CA ARG A 252 9.79 3.38 8.74
C ARG A 252 11.18 3.81 8.28
N GLU A 253 12.20 2.97 8.43
CA GLU A 253 13.54 3.24 7.87
C GLU A 253 13.49 3.43 6.37
N GLY A 254 12.68 2.64 5.66
CA GLY A 254 12.47 2.82 4.22
C GLY A 254 11.76 4.10 3.81
N LEU A 255 11.17 4.84 4.76
CA LEU A 255 10.61 6.17 4.51
C LEU A 255 11.67 7.29 4.62
N ARG A 256 12.86 6.99 5.16
CA ARG A 256 13.99 7.92 5.23
C ARG A 256 14.73 7.93 3.88
N ASP A 257 15.34 9.06 3.55
CA ASP A 257 16.30 9.15 2.43
C ASP A 257 17.71 8.88 3.00
#